data_AF-A0AB40BM17-F1
#
_entry.id   AF-A0AB40BM17-F1
#
_cell.length_a   1.000
_cell.length_b   1.000
_cell.length_c   1.000
_cell.angle_alpha   90.00
_cell.angle_beta   90.00
_cell.angle_gamma   90.00
#
_symmetry.space_group_name_H-M   'P 1'
#
loop_
_entity.id
_entity.type
_entity.pdbx_description
1 polymer ?
#
loop_
_entity_poly.entity_id
_entity_poly.type
_entity_poly.pdbx_seq_one_letter_code
_entity_poly.pdbx_strand_id
1 'polypeptide(L)'
;MPESDSPIIPNPESGFHPLCHLLLHAALSSSAYLLAALLRLPSLLLHGLHTYIHPDSPSASSLRAAIRRPDAPPEPQPRRPRSKPHLRSDDFDESKAQLLRLRLSDSDLPSRLHFPLFRSAFLFSAAALPNLALPLFPPIPFLAAVLAFSYLLFALVKLSFDRSSSKQSEKQLSLLSGFIGFLFSFFILFFLAPSLLDFDLGQSEIARLAVTTIAGALSVLIFSPALRFSRAFWLGTDQLRWNLSVVSCPAPIRFLLFLAILTNIAAPLLWFNPVTSVFPSEIREFRVWVLAAAAVSQLVVLRSNVQMYLNESVLCWYQRLHSSRVPDMNYARAKIFLHNHYICLVVLQYFAPSTMVLLLLGLSQMKGGTPEEPWRKNFSKEDREELV
;
A
#
# COMPACT_ATOMS: atom_id res chain seq x y z
N MET A 1 5.45 -60.08 -51.24
CA MET A 1 4.49 -59.09 -50.72
C MET A 1 5.30 -57.97 -50.09
N PRO A 2 5.17 -56.73 -50.57
CA PRO A 2 5.98 -55.61 -50.10
C PRO A 2 5.40 -55.02 -48.81
N GLU A 3 6.31 -54.57 -47.92
CA GLU A 3 6.00 -53.77 -46.74
C GLU A 3 5.34 -52.45 -47.14
N SER A 4 4.24 -52.10 -46.48
CA SER A 4 3.58 -50.81 -46.67
C SER A 4 4.30 -49.76 -45.81
N ASP A 5 5.04 -48.87 -46.46
CA ASP A 5 5.48 -47.62 -45.88
C ASP A 5 4.26 -46.76 -45.53
N SER A 6 3.99 -46.61 -44.24
CA SER A 6 3.05 -45.61 -43.74
C SER A 6 3.74 -44.24 -43.70
N PRO A 7 3.09 -43.17 -44.19
CA PRO A 7 3.69 -41.85 -44.16
C PRO A 7 3.71 -41.33 -42.73
N ILE A 8 4.92 -40.99 -42.24
CA ILE A 8 5.11 -40.19 -41.03
C ILE A 8 4.45 -38.83 -41.29
N ILE A 9 3.25 -38.63 -40.74
CA ILE A 9 2.59 -37.34 -40.71
C ILE A 9 3.35 -36.47 -39.69
N PRO A 10 4.02 -35.38 -40.10
CA PRO A 10 4.62 -34.47 -39.15
C PRO A 10 3.50 -33.78 -38.35
N ASN A 11 3.53 -33.98 -37.04
CA ASN A 11 2.61 -33.36 -36.10
C ASN A 11 2.75 -31.82 -36.18
N PRO A 12 1.72 -31.05 -36.56
CA PRO A 12 1.86 -29.62 -36.84
C PRO A 12 1.91 -28.71 -35.60
N GLU A 13 1.97 -29.25 -34.38
CA GLU A 13 1.79 -28.47 -33.15
C GLU A 13 3.06 -28.00 -32.43
N SER A 14 4.27 -28.17 -32.98
CA SER A 14 5.50 -27.95 -32.22
C SER A 14 6.35 -26.71 -32.58
N GLY A 15 5.89 -25.83 -33.48
CA GLY A 15 6.74 -24.75 -34.02
C GLY A 15 6.41 -23.31 -33.61
N PHE A 16 5.18 -23.02 -33.20
CA PHE A 16 4.71 -21.66 -32.93
C PHE A 16 4.49 -21.45 -31.42
N HIS A 17 5.16 -20.57 -30.68
CA HIS A 17 6.36 -19.76 -30.89
C HIS A 17 6.64 -19.16 -29.48
N PRO A 18 7.64 -19.60 -28.70
CA PRO A 18 7.94 -18.99 -27.38
C PRO A 18 8.15 -17.46 -27.46
N LEU A 19 8.57 -16.98 -28.63
CA LEU A 19 8.65 -15.56 -28.99
C LEU A 19 7.27 -14.87 -29.01
N CYS A 20 6.20 -15.51 -29.48
CA CYS A 20 4.86 -14.91 -29.49
C CYS A 20 4.32 -14.72 -28.07
N HIS A 21 4.56 -15.69 -27.17
CA HIS A 21 4.22 -15.54 -25.75
C HIS A 21 5.04 -14.42 -25.10
N LEU A 22 6.33 -14.32 -25.45
CA LEU A 22 7.19 -13.25 -24.96
C LEU A 22 6.73 -11.86 -25.42
N LEU A 23 6.40 -11.74 -26.71
CA LEU A 23 5.86 -10.52 -27.28
C LEU A 23 4.51 -10.15 -26.65
N LEU A 24 3.65 -11.13 -26.35
CA LEU A 24 2.36 -10.88 -25.68
C LEU A 24 2.54 -10.31 -24.27
N HIS A 25 3.42 -10.90 -23.44
CA HIS A 25 3.69 -10.40 -22.09
C HIS A 25 4.41 -9.05 -22.10
N ALA A 26 5.35 -8.85 -23.03
CA ALA A 26 6.02 -7.57 -23.24
C ALA A 26 5.03 -6.49 -23.70
N ALA A 27 4.12 -6.83 -24.62
CA ALA A 27 3.06 -5.92 -25.08
C ALA A 27 2.06 -5.62 -23.95
N LEU A 28 1.69 -6.61 -23.14
CA LEU A 28 0.76 -6.42 -22.01
C LEU A 28 1.37 -5.55 -20.91
N SER A 29 2.60 -5.83 -20.48
CA SER A 29 3.31 -4.98 -19.51
C SER A 29 3.51 -3.56 -20.03
N SER A 30 3.95 -3.41 -21.29
CA SER A 30 4.18 -2.10 -21.91
C SER A 30 2.89 -1.32 -22.09
N SER A 31 1.81 -1.97 -22.54
CA SER A 31 0.50 -1.33 -22.69
C SER A 31 -0.09 -0.94 -21.34
N ALA A 32 0.01 -1.80 -20.31
CA ALA A 32 -0.43 -1.46 -18.96
C ALA A 32 0.38 -0.30 -18.36
N TYR A 33 1.71 -0.30 -18.55
CA TYR A 33 2.58 0.80 -18.14
C TYR A 33 2.21 2.10 -18.85
N LEU A 34 2.08 2.06 -20.18
CA LEU A 34 1.76 3.23 -20.99
C LEU A 34 0.37 3.76 -20.65
N LEU A 35 -0.62 2.89 -20.51
CA LEU A 35 -1.98 3.26 -20.11
C LEU A 35 -1.98 3.92 -18.73
N ALA A 36 -1.25 3.34 -17.75
CA ALA A 36 -1.13 3.92 -16.42
C ALA A 36 -0.42 5.29 -16.43
N ALA A 37 0.58 5.46 -17.29
CA ALA A 37 1.32 6.71 -17.46
C ALA A 37 0.52 7.79 -18.19
N LEU A 38 -0.16 7.43 -19.28
CA LEU A 38 -0.97 8.32 -20.12
C LEU A 38 -2.20 8.84 -19.37
N LEU A 39 -2.91 7.95 -18.66
CA LEU A 39 -4.04 8.31 -17.81
C LEU A 39 -3.62 8.98 -16.49
N ARG A 40 -2.30 9.11 -16.24
CA ARG A 40 -1.73 9.66 -15.01
C ARG A 40 -2.36 9.02 -13.76
N LEU A 41 -2.54 7.69 -13.77
CA LEU A 41 -3.20 6.95 -12.69
C LEU A 41 -2.62 7.23 -11.30
N PRO A 42 -1.28 7.36 -11.11
CA PRO A 42 -0.72 7.74 -9.81
C PRO A 42 -1.24 9.10 -9.31
N SER A 43 -1.41 10.07 -10.21
CA SER A 43 -1.96 11.38 -9.87
C SER A 43 -3.47 11.30 -9.62
N LEU A 44 -4.20 10.56 -10.45
CA LEU A 44 -5.65 10.37 -10.34
C LEU A 44 -6.04 9.72 -9.00
N LEU A 45 -5.24 8.78 -8.51
CA LEU A 45 -5.42 8.15 -7.20
C LEU A 45 -5.45 9.18 -6.06
N LEU A 46 -4.64 10.25 -6.18
CA LEU A 46 -4.49 11.32 -5.20
C LEU A 46 -5.32 12.56 -5.53
N HIS A 47 -5.91 12.61 -6.72
CA HIS A 47 -6.66 13.75 -7.21
C HIS A 47 -7.88 14.02 -6.35
N GLY A 48 -8.07 15.28 -5.93
CA GLY A 48 -9.21 15.68 -5.12
C GLY A 48 -9.12 15.28 -3.63
N LEU A 49 -7.96 14.80 -3.16
CA LEU A 49 -7.65 14.79 -1.74
C LEU A 49 -7.62 16.22 -1.20
N HIS A 50 -8.08 16.39 0.03
CA HIS A 50 -8.10 17.68 0.69
C HIS A 50 -6.86 17.84 1.57
N THR A 51 -6.01 18.77 1.17
CA THR A 51 -4.85 19.22 1.95
C THR A 51 -5.17 20.52 2.66
N TYR A 52 -4.37 20.85 3.67
CA TYR A 52 -4.60 22.01 4.52
C TYR A 52 -3.39 22.93 4.47
N ILE A 53 -3.65 24.23 4.50
CA ILE A 53 -2.62 25.27 4.60
C ILE A 53 -3.02 26.24 5.69
N HIS A 54 -2.06 26.57 6.55
CA HIS A 54 -2.17 27.64 7.52
C HIS A 54 -1.41 28.85 6.96
N PRO A 55 -2.08 29.97 6.63
CA PRO A 55 -1.40 31.16 6.12
C PRO A 55 -0.51 31.79 7.19
N ASP A 56 0.62 32.34 6.76
CA ASP A 56 1.50 33.15 7.60
C ASP A 56 0.91 34.56 7.68
N SER A 57 0.19 34.87 8.76
CA SER A 57 -0.40 36.20 9.07
C SER A 57 -1.12 36.87 7.88
N PRO A 58 -2.47 36.87 7.83
CA PRO A 58 -3.16 37.55 6.74
C PRO A 58 -2.92 39.06 6.85
N SER A 59 -2.01 39.61 6.06
CA SER A 59 -2.28 40.96 5.57
C SER A 59 -3.51 40.81 4.69
N ALA A 60 -4.67 41.17 5.22
CA ALA A 60 -5.97 40.98 4.58
C ALA A 60 -6.03 41.57 3.14
N SER A 61 -5.09 42.47 2.79
CA SER A 61 -4.91 43.02 1.45
C SER A 61 -4.30 42.05 0.43
N SER A 62 -3.39 41.15 0.80
CA SER A 62 -2.69 40.27 -0.14
C SER A 62 -3.55 39.05 -0.52
N LEU A 63 -4.20 38.44 0.48
CA LEU A 63 -5.04 37.25 0.27
C LEU A 63 -6.36 37.59 -0.44
N ARG A 64 -6.93 38.78 -0.19
CA ARG A 64 -8.10 39.30 -0.92
C ARG A 64 -7.76 39.75 -2.35
N ALA A 65 -6.50 40.13 -2.62
CA ALA A 65 -6.03 40.42 -3.97
C ALA A 65 -5.82 39.13 -4.81
N ALA A 66 -5.42 38.02 -4.18
CA ALA A 66 -5.26 36.72 -4.85
C ALA A 66 -6.58 35.98 -5.12
N ILE A 67 -7.66 36.29 -4.38
CA ILE A 67 -9.03 35.76 -4.57
C ILE A 67 -9.92 36.79 -5.27
N ARG A 68 -9.36 37.61 -6.18
CA ARG A 68 -10.13 38.55 -6.99
C ARG A 68 -10.53 37.86 -8.29
N ARG A 69 -11.83 37.85 -8.63
CA ARG A 69 -12.24 37.58 -10.02
C ARG A 69 -11.78 38.75 -10.88
N PRO A 70 -11.30 38.52 -12.12
CA PRO A 70 -10.70 39.55 -12.98
C PRO A 70 -11.53 40.83 -13.15
N ASP A 71 -12.86 40.75 -13.00
CA ASP A 71 -13.80 41.82 -13.39
C ASP A 71 -14.42 42.61 -12.21
N ALA A 72 -13.89 42.49 -10.98
CA ALA A 72 -14.48 43.20 -9.83
C ALA A 72 -13.96 44.66 -9.70
N PRO A 73 -14.86 45.67 -9.57
CA PRO A 73 -14.46 47.08 -9.49
C PRO A 73 -13.62 47.41 -8.22
N PRO A 74 -12.83 48.49 -8.24
CA PRO A 74 -11.98 48.88 -7.12
C PRO A 74 -12.79 49.48 -5.96
N GLU A 75 -12.81 48.78 -4.81
CA GLU A 75 -13.29 49.36 -3.55
C GLU A 75 -12.27 50.33 -2.93
N PRO A 76 -12.72 51.36 -2.17
CA PRO A 76 -11.84 52.35 -1.54
C PRO A 76 -10.98 51.73 -0.43
N GLN A 77 -9.70 52.10 -0.37
CA GLN A 77 -8.77 51.66 0.67
C GLN A 77 -9.20 52.18 2.06
N PRO A 78 -9.23 51.35 3.12
CA PRO A 78 -9.41 51.84 4.48
C PRO A 78 -8.12 52.51 4.96
N ARG A 79 -8.24 53.76 5.43
CA ARG A 79 -7.15 54.52 6.06
C ARG A 79 -6.65 53.80 7.32
N ARG A 80 -5.32 53.64 7.44
CA ARG A 80 -4.65 53.08 8.63
C ARG A 80 -4.95 53.94 9.88
N PRO A 81 -5.41 53.37 11.01
CA PRO A 81 -5.39 54.08 12.27
C PRO A 81 -3.97 54.08 12.87
N ARG A 82 -3.64 55.22 13.47
CA ARG A 82 -2.39 55.60 14.13
C ARG A 82 -2.09 54.68 15.32
N SER A 83 -0.81 54.35 15.49
CA SER A 83 -0.21 53.53 16.55
C SER A 83 -0.71 53.85 17.97
N LYS A 84 -1.25 52.85 18.68
CA LYS A 84 -1.41 52.86 20.15
C LYS A 84 -0.24 52.09 20.79
N PRO A 85 0.23 52.52 21.98
CA PRO A 85 1.42 51.95 22.62
C PRO A 85 1.15 50.55 23.18
N HIS A 86 2.21 49.75 23.28
CA HIS A 86 2.27 48.38 23.80
C HIS A 86 1.44 48.19 25.10
N LEU A 87 0.18 47.80 24.93
CA LEU A 87 -0.59 47.10 25.96
C LEU A 87 -0.41 45.61 25.69
N ARG A 88 0.04 44.84 26.69
CA ARG A 88 0.32 43.39 26.63
C ARG A 88 -0.69 42.65 25.75
N SER A 89 -0.28 42.26 24.54
CA SER A 89 -1.13 41.54 23.59
C SER A 89 -1.11 40.03 23.89
N ASP A 90 -1.46 39.65 25.11
CA ASP A 90 -1.62 38.24 25.49
C ASP A 90 -2.96 37.67 25.01
N ASP A 91 -3.81 38.49 24.36
CA ASP A 91 -5.05 38.04 23.73
C ASP A 91 -4.76 37.50 22.32
N PHE A 92 -5.12 36.23 22.13
CA PHE A 92 -4.99 35.52 20.88
C PHE A 92 -5.87 36.13 19.78
N ASP A 93 -5.27 36.39 18.61
CA ASP A 93 -5.97 36.91 17.44
C ASP A 93 -6.54 35.75 16.59
N GLU A 94 -7.83 35.49 16.73
CA GLU A 94 -8.54 34.43 16.00
C GLU A 94 -8.43 34.57 14.47
N SER A 95 -8.22 35.79 13.94
CA SER A 95 -8.04 35.99 12.51
C SER A 95 -6.77 35.33 11.96
N LYS A 96 -5.77 35.10 12.83
CA LYS A 96 -4.53 34.37 12.50
C LYS A 96 -4.69 32.86 12.56
N ALA A 97 -5.83 32.35 13.05
CA ALA A 97 -6.07 30.93 13.23
C ALA A 97 -6.60 30.21 11.99
N GLN A 98 -6.92 30.92 10.90
CA GLN A 98 -7.65 30.35 9.76
C GLN A 98 -6.94 29.15 9.12
N LEU A 99 -7.70 28.09 8.82
CA LEU A 99 -7.22 26.91 8.11
C LEU A 99 -7.86 26.85 6.72
N LEU A 100 -7.04 26.91 5.68
CA LEU A 100 -7.50 26.82 4.30
C LEU A 100 -7.47 25.36 3.83
N ARG A 101 -8.60 24.89 3.31
CA ARG A 101 -8.75 23.55 2.72
C ARG A 101 -8.57 23.66 1.21
N LEU A 102 -7.53 23.03 0.68
CA LEU A 102 -7.22 23.01 -0.75
C LEU A 102 -7.42 21.61 -1.31
N ARG A 103 -7.99 21.51 -2.51
CA ARG A 103 -8.04 20.25 -3.25
C ARG A 103 -6.70 20.07 -3.97
N LEU A 104 -6.11 18.90 -3.79
CA LEU A 104 -4.86 18.54 -4.42
C LEU A 104 -5.10 18.39 -5.93
N SER A 105 -4.42 19.23 -6.71
CA SER A 105 -4.51 19.24 -8.16
C SER A 105 -3.32 18.50 -8.78
N ASP A 106 -3.46 18.13 -10.06
CA ASP A 106 -2.44 17.37 -10.78
C ASP A 106 -1.12 18.14 -10.95
N SER A 107 -1.17 19.48 -10.95
CA SER A 107 0.01 20.35 -11.02
C SER A 107 0.80 20.39 -9.72
N ASP A 108 0.14 20.16 -8.58
CA ASP A 108 0.77 20.29 -7.27
C ASP A 108 1.50 19.01 -6.85
N LEU A 109 1.02 17.86 -7.31
CA LEU A 109 1.55 16.54 -6.95
C LEU A 109 3.03 16.33 -7.33
N PRO A 110 3.50 16.71 -8.54
CA PRO A 110 4.90 16.57 -8.93
C PRO A 110 5.88 17.35 -8.04
N SER A 111 5.42 18.40 -7.36
CA SER A 111 6.26 19.20 -6.46
C SER A 111 6.56 18.52 -5.12
N ARG A 112 5.91 17.39 -4.81
CA ARG A 112 6.06 16.69 -3.54
C ARG A 112 7.32 15.81 -3.53
N LEU A 113 8.03 15.81 -2.40
CA LEU A 113 9.36 15.20 -2.24
C LEU A 113 9.45 13.74 -2.74
N HIS A 114 8.47 12.90 -2.40
CA HIS A 114 8.48 11.47 -2.73
C HIS A 114 7.58 11.10 -3.91
N PHE A 115 7.06 12.08 -4.67
CA PHE A 115 6.20 11.80 -5.81
C PHE A 115 6.88 10.95 -6.90
N PRO A 116 8.15 11.19 -7.29
CA PRO A 116 8.81 10.38 -8.32
C PRO A 116 8.92 8.90 -7.93
N LEU A 117 9.23 8.64 -6.65
CA LEU A 117 9.40 7.30 -6.10
C LEU A 117 8.07 6.57 -5.96
N PHE A 118 7.01 7.28 -5.56
CA PHE A 118 5.64 6.73 -5.58
C PHE A 118 5.19 6.42 -7.02
N ARG A 119 5.41 7.35 -7.96
CA ARG A 119 5.03 7.19 -9.37
C ARG A 119 5.69 5.97 -10.00
N SER A 120 7.00 5.79 -9.84
CA SER A 120 7.70 4.63 -10.37
C SER A 120 7.23 3.32 -9.72
N ALA A 121 7.06 3.30 -8.40
CA ALA A 121 6.54 2.12 -7.68
C ALA A 121 5.16 1.70 -8.21
N PHE A 122 4.26 2.68 -8.40
CA PHE A 122 2.93 2.42 -8.95
C PHE A 122 3.02 1.87 -10.38
N LEU A 123 3.84 2.46 -11.24
CA LEU A 123 3.96 2.06 -12.64
C LEU A 123 4.57 0.66 -12.81
N PHE A 124 5.60 0.31 -12.02
CA PHE A 124 6.16 -1.06 -12.04
C PHE A 124 5.14 -2.09 -11.59
N SER A 125 4.38 -1.80 -10.54
CA SER A 125 3.29 -2.67 -10.08
C SER A 125 2.17 -2.80 -11.12
N ALA A 126 1.77 -1.70 -11.76
CA ALA A 126 0.75 -1.70 -12.80
C ALA A 126 1.19 -2.49 -14.04
N ALA A 127 2.49 -2.49 -14.37
CA ALA A 127 3.04 -3.31 -15.44
C ALA A 127 3.10 -4.81 -15.09
N ALA A 128 3.33 -5.15 -13.82
CA ALA A 128 3.48 -6.53 -13.37
C ALA A 128 2.14 -7.24 -13.13
N LEU A 129 1.15 -6.57 -12.53
CA LEU A 129 -0.13 -7.19 -12.12
C LEU A 129 -0.91 -7.88 -13.25
N PRO A 130 -1.04 -7.30 -14.47
CA PRO A 130 -1.77 -7.96 -15.56
C PRO A 130 -1.10 -9.25 -16.04
N ASN A 131 0.24 -9.32 -15.96
CA ASN A 131 0.98 -10.51 -16.37
C ASN A 131 0.74 -11.70 -15.43
N LEU A 132 0.39 -11.43 -14.16
CA LEU A 132 0.07 -12.47 -13.18
C LEU A 132 -1.34 -13.07 -13.37
N ALA A 133 -2.20 -12.42 -14.17
CA ALA A 133 -3.53 -12.92 -14.49
C ALA A 133 -3.54 -13.89 -15.68
N LEU A 134 -2.45 -13.94 -16.48
CA LEU A 134 -2.33 -14.82 -17.63
C LEU A 134 -1.53 -16.08 -17.25
N PRO A 135 -2.08 -17.30 -17.42
CA PRO A 135 -1.38 -18.54 -17.10
C PRO A 135 -0.35 -18.98 -18.17
N LEU A 136 0.05 -18.07 -19.07
CA LEU A 136 0.94 -18.38 -20.19
C LEU A 136 2.41 -18.11 -19.82
N PHE A 137 3.29 -19.06 -20.15
CA PHE A 137 4.76 -19.03 -20.06
C PHE A 137 5.39 -18.31 -18.84
N PRO A 138 5.95 -19.03 -17.85
CA PRO A 138 6.27 -18.47 -16.55
C PRO A 138 7.44 -17.47 -16.43
N PRO A 139 8.51 -17.43 -17.26
CA PRO A 139 9.71 -16.67 -16.88
C PRO A 139 9.52 -15.14 -16.88
N ILE A 140 8.69 -14.60 -17.77
CA ILE A 140 8.51 -13.14 -17.91
C ILE A 140 7.58 -12.56 -16.84
N PRO A 141 6.36 -13.08 -16.64
CA PRO A 141 5.52 -12.68 -15.51
C PRO A 141 6.25 -12.80 -14.17
N PHE A 142 7.08 -13.83 -14.02
CA PHE A 142 7.88 -14.06 -12.83
C PHE A 142 8.91 -12.94 -12.63
N LEU A 143 9.73 -12.67 -13.65
CA LEU A 143 10.76 -11.63 -13.58
C LEU A 143 10.14 -10.23 -13.34
N ALA A 144 9.03 -9.93 -14.02
CA ALA A 144 8.33 -8.66 -13.86
C ALA A 144 7.77 -8.49 -12.43
N ALA A 145 7.18 -9.54 -11.86
CA ALA A 145 6.66 -9.51 -10.50
C ALA A 145 7.77 -9.45 -9.45
N VAL A 146 8.88 -10.17 -9.63
CA VAL A 146 10.07 -10.08 -8.75
C VAL A 146 10.71 -8.69 -8.81
N LEU A 147 10.79 -8.08 -10.00
CA LEU A 147 11.31 -6.73 -10.17
C LEU A 147 10.40 -5.68 -9.51
N ALA A 148 9.08 -5.79 -9.69
CA ALA A 148 8.13 -4.90 -9.02
C ALA A 148 8.17 -5.09 -7.49
N PHE A 149 8.22 -6.32 -7.00
CA PHE A 149 8.30 -6.65 -5.58
C PHE A 149 9.58 -6.10 -4.94
N SER A 150 10.73 -6.35 -5.57
CA SER A 150 12.03 -5.84 -5.09
C SER A 150 12.09 -4.31 -5.10
N TYR A 151 11.49 -3.66 -6.11
CA TYR A 151 11.36 -2.21 -6.14
C TYR A 151 10.52 -1.66 -4.97
N LEU A 152 9.37 -2.28 -4.68
CA LEU A 152 8.52 -1.90 -3.54
C LEU A 152 9.24 -2.09 -2.20
N LEU A 153 9.97 -3.20 -2.05
CA LEU A 153 10.75 -3.47 -0.86
C LEU A 153 11.87 -2.44 -0.68
N PHE A 154 12.62 -2.15 -1.74
CA PHE A 154 13.66 -1.11 -1.73
C PHE A 154 13.07 0.27 -1.39
N ALA A 155 11.92 0.61 -1.97
CA ALA A 155 11.21 1.84 -1.67
C ALA A 155 10.84 1.92 -0.18
N LEU A 156 10.28 0.86 0.41
CA LEU A 156 9.94 0.81 1.83
C LEU A 156 11.17 0.91 2.75
N VAL A 157 12.27 0.24 2.39
CA VAL A 157 13.55 0.33 3.10
C VAL A 157 14.07 1.76 3.07
N LYS A 158 14.13 2.38 1.89
CA LYS A 158 14.57 3.77 1.72
C LYS A 158 13.73 4.74 2.55
N LEU A 159 12.41 4.56 2.59
CA LEU A 159 11.51 5.39 3.38
C LEU A 159 11.60 5.14 4.88
N SER A 160 11.94 3.92 5.31
CA SER A 160 12.13 3.56 6.73
C SER A 160 13.40 4.18 7.31
N PHE A 161 14.46 4.29 6.50
CA PHE A 161 15.72 4.92 6.91
C PHE A 161 15.67 6.45 6.92
N ASP A 162 14.64 7.05 6.32
CA ASP A 162 14.50 8.50 6.30
C ASP A 162 14.35 9.05 7.74
N ARG A 163 15.26 9.96 8.12
CA ARG A 163 15.36 10.45 9.50
C ARG A 163 14.16 11.31 9.89
N SER A 164 13.61 12.03 8.93
CA SER A 164 12.51 12.97 9.11
C SER A 164 11.12 12.33 9.03
N SER A 165 11.03 11.11 8.50
CA SER A 165 9.75 10.42 8.32
C SER A 165 9.17 9.91 9.63
N SER A 166 9.99 9.38 10.55
CA SER A 166 9.53 8.61 11.71
C SER A 166 10.14 9.09 13.02
N LYS A 167 9.31 9.15 14.07
CA LYS A 167 9.75 9.49 15.43
C LYS A 167 10.71 8.42 15.97
N GLN A 168 11.62 8.81 16.84
CA GLN A 168 12.54 7.84 17.46
C GLN A 168 11.80 6.71 18.20
N SER A 169 10.69 7.02 18.87
CA SER A 169 9.84 6.02 19.52
C SER A 169 9.18 5.06 18.53
N GLU A 170 8.75 5.54 17.36
CA GLU A 170 8.22 4.69 16.28
C GLU A 170 9.29 3.72 15.76
N LYS A 171 10.55 4.19 15.64
CA LYS A 171 11.69 3.34 15.24
C LYS A 171 12.00 2.26 16.28
N GLN A 172 11.99 2.61 17.57
CA GLN A 172 12.20 1.65 18.66
C GLN A 172 11.09 0.59 18.70
N LEU A 173 9.83 0.99 18.55
CA LEU A 173 8.69 0.07 18.50
C LEU A 173 8.73 -0.83 17.26
N SER A 174 9.18 -0.29 16.12
CA SER A 174 9.38 -1.07 14.88
C SER A 174 10.45 -2.15 15.06
N LEU A 175 11.57 -1.85 15.73
CA LEU A 175 12.59 -2.86 16.06
C LEU A 175 12.07 -3.92 17.03
N LEU A 176 11.33 -3.50 18.06
CA LEU A 176 10.70 -4.43 19.00
C LEU A 176 9.70 -5.36 18.29
N SER A 177 8.86 -4.81 17.41
CA SER A 177 7.93 -5.58 16.57
C SER A 177 8.67 -6.56 15.66
N GLY A 178 9.83 -6.17 15.13
CA GLY A 178 10.70 -7.05 14.35
C GLY A 178 11.19 -8.24 15.14
N PHE A 179 11.70 -7.99 16.35
CA PHE A 179 12.19 -9.04 17.24
C PHE A 179 11.07 -10.00 17.67
N ILE A 180 9.91 -9.47 18.07
CA ILE A 180 8.74 -10.28 18.42
C ILE A 180 8.26 -11.09 17.20
N GLY A 181 8.20 -10.47 16.02
CA GLY A 181 7.83 -11.15 14.77
C GLY A 181 8.78 -12.28 14.40
N PHE A 182 10.09 -12.09 14.61
CA PHE A 182 11.10 -13.13 14.44
C PHE A 182 10.88 -14.29 15.42
N LEU A 183 10.72 -14.02 16.71
CA LEU A 183 10.49 -15.05 17.73
C LEU A 183 9.22 -15.85 17.47
N PHE A 184 8.13 -15.18 17.10
CA PHE A 184 6.86 -15.82 16.80
C PHE A 184 6.95 -16.69 15.54
N SER A 185 7.62 -16.20 14.49
CA SER A 185 7.86 -16.98 13.26
C SER A 185 8.77 -18.18 13.53
N PHE A 186 9.80 -18.01 14.36
CA PHE A 186 10.69 -19.10 14.78
C PHE A 186 9.92 -20.17 15.55
N PHE A 187 9.11 -19.76 16.53
CA PHE A 187 8.27 -20.69 17.29
C PHE A 187 7.32 -21.46 16.38
N ILE A 188 6.68 -20.77 15.44
CA ILE A 188 5.77 -21.38 14.48
C ILE A 188 6.48 -22.42 13.61
N LEU A 189 7.57 -22.05 12.94
CA LEU A 189 8.21 -22.92 11.94
C LEU A 189 8.99 -24.10 12.53
N PHE A 190 9.47 -23.98 13.77
CA PHE A 190 10.26 -25.04 14.42
C PHE A 190 9.44 -25.95 15.35
N PHE A 191 8.37 -25.43 15.98
CA PHE A 191 7.61 -26.20 16.98
C PHE A 191 6.17 -26.52 16.55
N LEU A 192 5.51 -25.65 15.78
CA LEU A 192 4.09 -25.78 15.44
C LEU A 192 3.84 -26.27 14.01
N ALA A 193 4.81 -26.13 13.10
CA ALA A 193 4.74 -26.70 11.76
C ALA A 193 5.25 -28.15 11.78
N PRO A 194 4.56 -29.12 11.15
CA PRO A 194 3.35 -28.97 10.31
C PRO A 194 2.01 -29.18 11.07
N SER A 195 2.03 -29.40 12.39
CA SER A 195 0.84 -29.83 13.13
C SER A 195 -0.31 -28.81 13.12
N LEU A 196 -0.02 -27.50 13.20
CA LEU A 196 -1.02 -26.43 13.21
C LEU A 196 -1.11 -25.61 11.93
N LEU A 197 -0.06 -25.60 11.10
CA LEU A 197 0.03 -24.78 9.89
C LEU A 197 0.60 -25.62 8.75
N ASP A 198 -0.09 -25.60 7.62
CA ASP A 198 0.24 -26.34 6.39
C ASP A 198 1.36 -25.63 5.60
N PHE A 199 2.56 -25.57 6.17
CA PHE A 199 3.76 -25.02 5.53
C PHE A 199 4.77 -26.13 5.24
N ASP A 200 4.84 -26.57 3.99
CA ASP A 200 5.89 -27.50 3.54
C ASP A 200 7.12 -26.73 3.03
N LEU A 201 8.06 -26.44 3.94
CA LEU A 201 9.39 -25.91 3.61
C LEU A 201 10.43 -27.04 3.44
N GLY A 202 9.99 -28.29 3.37
CA GLY A 202 10.86 -29.46 3.45
C GLY A 202 11.57 -29.58 4.81
N GLN A 203 12.56 -30.47 4.86
CA GLN A 203 13.39 -30.69 6.06
C GLN A 203 14.59 -29.72 6.18
N SER A 204 14.70 -28.72 5.31
CA SER A 204 15.84 -27.79 5.36
C SER A 204 15.71 -26.81 6.53
N GLU A 205 16.55 -26.98 7.55
CA GLU A 205 16.65 -26.04 8.68
C GLU A 205 17.08 -24.63 8.23
N ILE A 206 17.95 -24.56 7.21
CA ILE A 206 18.44 -23.31 6.63
C ILE A 206 17.28 -22.52 5.99
N ALA A 207 16.39 -23.21 5.25
CA ALA A 207 15.22 -22.58 4.65
C ALA A 207 14.28 -22.02 5.73
N ARG A 208 14.04 -22.77 6.80
CA ARG A 208 13.23 -22.31 7.95
C ARG A 208 13.84 -21.07 8.60
N LEU A 209 15.15 -21.09 8.89
CA LEU A 209 15.85 -19.94 9.46
C LEU A 209 15.85 -18.70 8.54
N ALA A 210 15.97 -18.91 7.23
CA ALA A 210 15.88 -17.82 6.27
C ALA A 210 14.48 -17.17 6.28
N VAL A 211 13.42 -17.98 6.27
CA VAL A 211 12.03 -17.50 6.31
C VAL A 211 11.73 -16.77 7.62
N THR A 212 12.17 -17.27 8.77
CA THR A 212 11.97 -16.58 10.06
C THR A 212 12.67 -15.21 10.08
N THR A 213 13.89 -15.14 9.54
CA THR A 213 14.66 -13.90 9.44
C THR A 213 13.96 -12.89 8.53
N ILE A 214 13.47 -13.34 7.37
CA ILE A 214 12.71 -12.51 6.43
C ILE A 214 11.41 -12.00 7.06
N ALA A 215 10.69 -12.85 7.79
CA ALA A 215 9.46 -12.47 8.48
C ALA A 215 9.71 -11.40 9.57
N GLY A 216 10.79 -11.56 10.35
CA GLY A 216 11.24 -10.53 11.30
C GLY A 216 11.58 -9.20 10.62
N ALA A 217 12.34 -9.24 9.52
CA ALA A 217 12.70 -8.04 8.75
C ALA A 217 11.47 -7.34 8.14
N LEU A 218 10.53 -8.09 7.58
CA LEU A 218 9.26 -7.56 7.06
C LEU A 218 8.41 -6.92 8.17
N SER A 219 8.36 -7.52 9.36
CA SER A 219 7.67 -6.95 10.52
C SER A 219 8.23 -5.57 10.89
N VAL A 220 9.56 -5.39 10.89
CA VAL A 220 10.18 -4.07 11.10
C VAL A 220 9.69 -3.06 10.06
N LEU A 221 9.78 -3.41 8.78
CA LEU A 221 9.46 -2.51 7.66
C LEU A 221 7.97 -2.11 7.62
N ILE A 222 7.06 -3.05 7.91
CA ILE A 222 5.62 -2.86 7.79
C ILE A 222 5.02 -2.23 9.06
N PHE A 223 5.70 -2.32 10.21
CA PHE A 223 5.19 -1.76 11.47
C PHE A 223 4.88 -0.26 11.41
N SER A 224 5.80 0.53 10.84
CA SER A 224 5.60 1.99 10.72
C SER A 224 4.39 2.36 9.86
N PRO A 225 4.23 1.79 8.64
CA PRO A 225 2.99 1.88 7.87
C PRO A 225 1.74 1.48 8.66
N ALA A 226 1.78 0.33 9.35
CA ALA A 226 0.65 -0.21 10.09
C ALA A 226 0.21 0.71 11.25
N LEU A 227 1.17 1.32 11.96
CA LEU A 227 0.88 2.26 13.03
C LEU A 227 0.24 3.55 12.51
N ARG A 228 0.69 4.06 11.35
CA ARG A 228 0.06 5.23 10.70
C ARG A 228 -1.33 4.90 10.22
N PHE A 229 -1.52 3.73 9.63
CA PHE A 229 -2.82 3.24 9.19
C PHE A 229 -3.78 3.14 10.38
N SER A 230 -3.36 2.53 11.49
CA SER A 230 -4.17 2.39 12.70
C SER A 230 -4.60 3.75 13.28
N ARG A 231 -3.67 4.71 13.38
CA ARG A 231 -4.00 6.08 13.82
C ARG A 231 -5.00 6.77 12.89
N ALA A 232 -4.76 6.69 11.58
CA ALA A 232 -5.67 7.25 10.59
C ALA A 232 -7.04 6.60 10.71
N PHE A 233 -7.11 5.26 10.77
CA PHE A 233 -8.33 4.46 10.95
C PHE A 233 -9.18 4.97 12.12
N TRP A 234 -8.61 4.96 13.33
CA TRP A 234 -9.34 5.38 14.54
C TRP A 234 -9.81 6.83 14.46
N LEU A 235 -9.04 7.73 13.84
CA LEU A 235 -9.42 9.13 13.68
C LEU A 235 -10.71 9.32 12.87
N GLY A 236 -10.94 8.51 11.83
CA GLY A 236 -12.12 8.66 10.96
C GLY A 236 -13.32 7.82 11.39
N THR A 237 -13.09 6.69 12.08
CA THR A 237 -14.15 5.82 12.58
C THR A 237 -14.64 6.25 13.95
N ASP A 238 -13.74 6.62 14.87
CA ASP A 238 -14.07 6.84 16.27
C ASP A 238 -13.62 8.22 16.77
N GLN A 239 -14.53 9.18 16.74
CA GLN A 239 -14.29 10.56 17.15
C GLN A 239 -14.81 10.84 18.56
N LEU A 240 -14.52 9.95 19.51
CA LEU A 240 -15.10 9.82 20.86
C LEU A 240 -15.29 11.11 21.69
N ARG A 241 -14.74 12.25 21.28
CA ARG A 241 -14.83 13.49 22.06
C ARG A 241 -15.26 14.73 21.27
N TRP A 242 -14.97 14.84 19.97
CA TRP A 242 -14.98 16.16 19.30
C TRP A 242 -15.90 16.28 18.08
N ASN A 243 -16.43 15.15 17.58
CA ASN A 243 -17.43 15.07 16.49
C ASN A 243 -17.27 16.14 15.39
N LEU A 244 -16.05 16.31 14.88
CA LEU A 244 -15.80 17.24 13.78
C LEU A 244 -16.27 16.60 12.48
N SER A 245 -17.36 17.13 11.94
CA SER A 245 -17.95 16.71 10.65
C SER A 245 -16.95 16.77 9.49
N VAL A 246 -15.92 17.63 9.59
CA VAL A 246 -14.84 17.74 8.60
C VAL A 246 -13.89 16.54 8.62
N VAL A 247 -13.73 15.91 9.79
CA VAL A 247 -12.81 14.78 10.00
C VAL A 247 -13.54 13.45 9.85
N SER A 248 -14.86 13.42 10.01
CA SER A 248 -15.63 12.17 10.08
C SER A 248 -15.80 11.54 8.71
N CYS A 249 -15.66 10.21 8.67
CA CYS A 249 -15.90 9.45 7.46
C CYS A 249 -17.41 9.19 7.27
N PRO A 250 -17.92 9.27 6.04
CA PRO A 250 -19.29 8.87 5.75
C PRO A 250 -19.46 7.35 6.02
N ALA A 251 -20.68 6.95 6.39
CA ALA A 251 -21.03 5.56 6.71
C ALA A 251 -20.53 4.49 5.71
N PRO A 252 -20.67 4.64 4.38
CA PRO A 252 -20.18 3.62 3.43
C PRO A 252 -18.66 3.44 3.49
N ILE A 253 -17.91 4.54 3.66
CA ILE A 253 -16.44 4.46 3.78
C ILE A 253 -16.05 3.80 5.09
N ARG A 254 -16.76 4.08 6.19
CA ARG A 254 -16.54 3.40 7.48
C ARG A 254 -16.76 1.90 7.35
N PHE A 255 -17.84 1.47 6.70
CA PHE A 255 -18.10 0.05 6.45
C PHE A 255 -16.96 -0.61 5.67
N LEU A 256 -16.51 0.03 4.58
CA LEU A 256 -15.38 -0.49 3.78
C LEU A 256 -14.08 -0.57 4.60
N LEU A 257 -13.81 0.38 5.49
CA LEU A 257 -12.64 0.36 6.37
C LEU A 257 -12.69 -0.81 7.35
N PHE A 258 -13.83 -1.05 7.99
CA PHE A 258 -14.01 -2.22 8.86
C PHE A 258 -13.91 -3.53 8.09
N LEU A 259 -14.49 -3.61 6.89
CA LEU A 259 -14.38 -4.77 6.02
C LEU A 259 -12.92 -5.05 5.63
N ALA A 260 -12.13 -4.01 5.34
CA ALA A 260 -10.71 -4.14 5.04
C ALA A 260 -9.92 -4.70 6.24
N ILE A 261 -10.19 -4.24 7.46
CA ILE A 261 -9.55 -4.78 8.67
C ILE A 261 -9.98 -6.23 8.91
N LEU A 262 -11.28 -6.52 8.83
CA LEU A 262 -11.82 -7.86 9.08
C LEU A 262 -11.25 -8.88 8.09
N THR A 263 -11.17 -8.54 6.81
CA THR A 263 -10.56 -9.42 5.79
C THR A 263 -9.08 -9.66 6.04
N ASN A 264 -8.34 -8.68 6.55
CA ASN A 264 -6.93 -8.84 6.91
C ASN A 264 -6.69 -9.68 8.17
N ILE A 265 -7.65 -9.71 9.10
CA ILE A 265 -7.60 -10.61 10.26
C ILE A 265 -8.02 -12.03 9.86
N ALA A 266 -9.04 -12.16 9.00
CA ALA A 266 -9.54 -13.45 8.54
C ALA A 266 -8.53 -14.21 7.66
N ALA A 267 -7.80 -13.50 6.78
CA ALA A 267 -6.86 -14.09 5.85
C ALA A 267 -5.79 -15.00 6.50
N PRO A 268 -5.03 -14.58 7.53
CA PRO A 268 -4.06 -15.45 8.20
C PRO A 268 -4.72 -16.56 9.04
N LEU A 269 -5.91 -16.34 9.58
CA LEU A 269 -6.62 -17.36 10.38
C LEU A 269 -7.00 -18.60 9.57
N LEU A 270 -7.29 -18.42 8.27
CA LEU A 270 -7.62 -19.52 7.35
C LEU A 270 -6.46 -20.49 7.09
N TRP A 271 -5.23 -20.13 7.47
CA TRP A 271 -4.07 -21.00 7.34
C TRP A 271 -3.90 -21.98 8.51
N PHE A 272 -4.63 -21.79 9.61
CA PHE A 272 -4.61 -22.71 10.75
C PHE A 272 -5.40 -23.99 10.47
N ASN A 273 -4.74 -25.14 10.58
CA ASN A 273 -5.31 -26.48 10.36
C ASN A 273 -6.67 -26.73 11.06
N PRO A 274 -6.89 -26.40 12.35
CA PRO A 274 -8.18 -26.65 13.00
C PRO A 274 -9.34 -25.83 12.42
N VAL A 275 -9.08 -24.69 11.76
CA VAL A 275 -10.12 -23.93 11.04
C VAL A 275 -10.51 -24.65 9.75
N THR A 276 -9.57 -25.40 9.18
CA THR A 276 -9.69 -25.97 7.84
C THR A 276 -10.38 -27.34 7.85
N SER A 277 -10.31 -28.06 8.96
CA SER A 277 -11.08 -29.30 9.17
C SER A 277 -12.60 -29.08 9.16
N VAL A 278 -13.07 -27.84 9.38
CA VAL A 278 -14.50 -27.49 9.37
C VAL A 278 -15.04 -27.26 7.94
N PHE A 279 -14.20 -27.03 6.93
CA PHE A 279 -14.64 -26.61 5.58
C PHE A 279 -14.00 -27.41 4.42
N PRO A 280 -14.30 -28.69 4.18
CA PRO A 280 -13.32 -29.63 3.59
C PRO A 280 -12.98 -29.53 2.08
N SER A 281 -13.78 -28.94 1.19
CA SER A 281 -13.67 -29.24 -0.25
C SER A 281 -13.07 -28.16 -1.17
N GLU A 282 -12.98 -26.87 -0.78
CA GLU A 282 -12.50 -25.77 -1.66
C GLU A 282 -11.52 -24.79 -0.99
N ILE A 283 -10.91 -25.19 0.13
CA ILE A 283 -10.18 -24.28 1.02
C ILE A 283 -9.01 -23.57 0.36
N ARG A 284 -8.25 -24.24 -0.52
CA ARG A 284 -7.03 -23.65 -1.08
C ARG A 284 -7.35 -22.47 -1.99
N GLU A 285 -8.30 -22.64 -2.90
CA GLU A 285 -8.77 -21.57 -3.78
C GLU A 285 -9.43 -20.47 -2.95
N PHE A 286 -10.25 -20.85 -1.97
CA PHE A 286 -10.87 -19.89 -1.05
C PHE A 286 -9.83 -19.07 -0.26
N ARG A 287 -8.76 -19.68 0.28
CA ARG A 287 -7.65 -18.98 0.97
C ARG A 287 -7.00 -17.94 0.07
N VAL A 288 -6.74 -18.31 -1.18
CA VAL A 288 -6.16 -17.42 -2.21
C VAL A 288 -7.10 -16.26 -2.50
N TRP A 289 -8.39 -16.52 -2.68
CA TRP A 289 -9.40 -15.48 -2.90
C TRP A 289 -9.56 -14.54 -1.71
N VAL A 290 -9.50 -15.05 -0.48
CA VAL A 290 -9.57 -14.21 0.73
C VAL A 290 -8.31 -13.35 0.87
N LEU A 291 -7.13 -13.87 0.56
CA LEU A 291 -5.88 -13.08 0.51
C LEU A 291 -5.95 -11.99 -0.57
N ALA A 292 -6.44 -12.32 -1.77
CA ALA A 292 -6.67 -11.35 -2.83
C ALA A 292 -7.67 -10.27 -2.39
N ALA A 293 -8.79 -10.67 -1.79
CA ALA A 293 -9.81 -9.77 -1.28
C ALA A 293 -9.27 -8.86 -0.17
N ALA A 294 -8.42 -9.37 0.72
CA ALA A 294 -7.76 -8.59 1.78
C ALA A 294 -6.79 -7.54 1.23
N ALA A 295 -6.06 -7.86 0.17
CA ALA A 295 -5.16 -6.92 -0.50
C ALA A 295 -5.93 -5.88 -1.33
N VAL A 296 -6.95 -6.31 -2.08
CA VAL A 296 -7.80 -5.41 -2.88
C VAL A 296 -8.59 -4.48 -1.97
N SER A 297 -9.13 -4.97 -0.85
CA SER A 297 -9.87 -4.12 0.10
C SER A 297 -9.00 -3.00 0.65
N GLN A 298 -7.72 -3.25 0.97
CA GLN A 298 -6.76 -2.23 1.38
C GLN A 298 -6.50 -1.18 0.30
N LEU A 299 -6.38 -1.60 -0.97
CA LEU A 299 -6.22 -0.67 -2.09
C LEU A 299 -7.48 0.18 -2.32
N VAL A 300 -8.67 -0.38 -2.15
CA VAL A 300 -9.94 0.35 -2.26
C VAL A 300 -10.05 1.43 -1.19
N VAL A 301 -9.64 1.13 0.05
CA VAL A 301 -9.68 2.11 1.15
C VAL A 301 -8.45 3.02 1.21
N LEU A 302 -7.46 2.82 0.36
CA LEU A 302 -6.20 3.56 0.34
C LEU A 302 -6.41 5.08 0.36
N ARG A 303 -7.23 5.58 -0.58
CA ARG A 303 -7.52 7.02 -0.70
C ARG A 303 -8.17 7.59 0.56
N SER A 304 -9.14 6.86 1.12
CA SER A 304 -9.84 7.27 2.35
C SER A 304 -8.88 7.32 3.53
N ASN A 305 -7.99 6.34 3.68
CA ASN A 305 -6.98 6.34 4.73
C ASN A 305 -5.96 7.48 4.59
N VAL A 306 -5.55 7.82 3.36
CA VAL A 306 -4.68 8.96 3.10
C VAL A 306 -5.39 10.27 3.48
N GLN A 307 -6.68 10.41 3.19
CA GLN A 307 -7.45 11.57 3.62
C GLN A 307 -7.53 11.65 5.16
N MET A 308 -7.73 10.53 5.84
CA MET A 308 -7.76 10.47 7.30
C MET A 308 -6.40 10.83 7.91
N TYR A 309 -5.30 10.39 7.29
CA TYR A 309 -3.95 10.85 7.66
C TYR A 309 -3.82 12.38 7.56
N LEU A 310 -4.25 12.99 6.44
CA LEU A 310 -4.24 14.45 6.30
C LEU A 310 -5.11 15.15 7.35
N ASN A 311 -6.25 14.56 7.69
CA ASN A 311 -7.15 15.09 8.71
C ASN A 311 -6.54 15.05 10.12
N GLU A 312 -5.51 14.23 10.38
CA GLU A 312 -4.78 14.24 11.67
C GLU A 312 -4.15 15.61 11.96
N SER A 313 -3.74 16.32 10.89
CA SER A 313 -3.21 17.67 11.01
C SER A 313 -4.28 18.70 11.38
N VAL A 314 -5.51 18.55 10.87
CA VAL A 314 -6.67 19.37 11.23
C VAL A 314 -7.06 19.14 12.67
N LEU A 315 -7.11 17.87 13.09
CA LEU A 315 -7.38 17.55 14.49
C LEU A 315 -6.33 18.22 15.37
N CYS A 316 -5.03 18.08 15.02
CA CYS A 316 -3.95 18.73 15.77
C CYS A 316 -4.12 20.24 15.88
N TRP A 317 -4.44 20.90 14.77
CA TRP A 317 -4.71 22.34 14.72
C TRP A 317 -5.88 22.70 15.65
N TYR A 318 -6.98 21.94 15.58
CA TYR A 318 -8.15 22.14 16.45
C TYR A 318 -7.82 21.89 17.93
N GLN A 319 -7.04 20.84 18.25
CA GLN A 319 -6.61 20.58 19.65
C GLN A 319 -5.88 21.80 20.19
N ARG A 320 -4.93 22.32 19.42
CA ARG A 320 -4.06 23.41 19.86
C ARG A 320 -4.83 24.70 20.02
N LEU A 321 -5.73 25.00 19.07
CA LEU A 321 -6.60 26.17 19.11
C LEU A 321 -7.44 26.22 20.40
N HIS A 322 -7.92 25.08 20.88
CA HIS A 322 -8.82 25.01 22.05
C HIS A 322 -8.16 24.51 23.35
N SER A 323 -6.88 24.10 23.32
CA SER A 323 -6.20 23.52 24.50
C SER A 323 -5.68 24.54 25.50
N SER A 324 -5.45 25.78 25.10
CA SER A 324 -4.82 26.80 25.94
C SER A 324 -5.33 28.19 25.58
N ARG A 325 -5.23 29.12 26.55
CA ARG A 325 -5.56 30.54 26.36
C ARG A 325 -4.67 31.21 25.31
N VAL A 326 -3.42 30.76 25.21
CA VAL A 326 -2.46 31.16 24.16
C VAL A 326 -2.12 29.91 23.35
N PRO A 327 -2.76 29.70 22.19
CA PRO A 327 -2.53 28.50 21.39
C PRO A 327 -1.23 28.58 20.58
N ASP A 328 -0.45 27.50 20.59
CA ASP A 328 0.77 27.39 19.78
C ASP A 328 0.43 27.02 18.33
N MET A 329 0.12 28.05 17.54
CA MET A 329 -0.22 27.92 16.11
C MET A 329 1.00 27.61 15.24
N ASN A 330 2.22 27.87 15.72
CA ASN A 330 3.44 27.55 14.98
C ASN A 330 3.66 26.04 14.92
N TYR A 331 3.42 25.34 16.04
CA TYR A 331 3.43 23.88 16.05
C TYR A 331 2.36 23.29 15.12
N ALA A 332 1.12 23.81 15.17
CA ALA A 332 0.04 23.36 14.30
C ALA A 332 0.39 23.55 12.81
N ARG A 333 0.94 24.71 12.45
CA ARG A 333 1.43 25.01 11.10
C ARG A 333 2.52 24.04 10.66
N ALA A 334 3.52 23.81 11.49
CA ALA A 334 4.60 22.87 11.21
C ALA A 334 4.05 21.45 10.97
N LYS A 335 3.07 21.01 11.78
CA LYS A 335 2.45 19.69 11.62
C LYS A 335 1.65 19.58 10.32
N ILE A 336 0.87 20.61 9.95
CA ILE A 336 0.12 20.67 8.68
C ILE A 336 1.08 20.60 7.49
N PHE A 337 2.15 21.40 7.52
CA PHE A 337 3.19 21.37 6.49
C PHE A 337 3.80 19.98 6.34
N LEU A 338 4.14 19.33 7.46
CA LEU A 338 4.75 17.99 7.47
C LEU A 338 3.82 16.94 6.83
N HIS A 339 2.53 16.94 7.16
CA HIS A 339 1.56 15.99 6.58
C HIS A 339 1.40 16.20 5.07
N ASN A 340 1.41 17.45 4.62
CA ASN A 340 1.33 17.76 3.20
C ASN A 340 2.64 17.39 2.46
N HIS A 341 3.79 17.60 3.10
CA HIS A 341 5.10 17.29 2.53
C HIS A 341 5.33 15.77 2.37
N TYR A 342 4.94 14.97 3.36
CA TYR A 342 5.12 13.51 3.38
C TYR A 342 3.92 12.70 2.85
N ILE A 343 2.95 13.33 2.20
CA ILE A 343 1.76 12.63 1.69
C ILE A 343 2.12 11.46 0.76
N CYS A 344 3.03 11.66 -0.19
CA CYS A 344 3.43 10.61 -1.15
C CYS A 344 4.16 9.44 -0.46
N LEU A 345 4.86 9.72 0.63
CA LEU A 345 5.49 8.68 1.46
C LEU A 345 4.41 7.81 2.10
N VAL A 346 3.39 8.42 2.70
CA VAL A 346 2.29 7.70 3.35
C VAL A 346 1.47 6.90 2.35
N VAL A 347 1.19 7.47 1.18
CA VAL A 347 0.52 6.75 0.08
C VAL A 347 1.30 5.50 -0.28
N LEU A 348 2.62 5.61 -0.45
CA LEU A 348 3.44 4.45 -0.78
C LEU A 348 3.47 3.41 0.34
N GLN A 349 3.52 3.84 1.60
CA GLN A 349 3.49 2.96 2.76
C GLN A 349 2.18 2.16 2.86
N TYR A 350 1.06 2.72 2.46
CA TYR A 350 -0.22 2.01 2.42
C TYR A 350 -0.38 1.16 1.14
N PHE A 351 0.16 1.61 0.01
CA PHE A 351 0.09 0.91 -1.27
C PHE A 351 1.00 -0.33 -1.33
N ALA A 352 2.23 -0.22 -0.81
CA ALA A 352 3.25 -1.24 -1.01
C ALA A 352 2.90 -2.60 -0.38
N PRO A 353 2.43 -2.72 0.88
CA PRO A 353 2.11 -4.02 1.48
C PRO A 353 1.03 -4.77 0.72
N SER A 354 -0.07 -4.12 0.36
CA SER A 354 -1.18 -4.75 -0.38
C SER A 354 -0.73 -5.20 -1.76
N THR A 355 0.07 -4.38 -2.43
CA THR A 355 0.59 -4.71 -3.77
C THR A 355 1.60 -5.85 -3.71
N MET A 356 2.47 -5.88 -2.69
CA MET A 356 3.39 -7.00 -2.45
C MET A 356 2.63 -8.31 -2.25
N VAL A 357 1.52 -8.31 -1.51
CA VAL A 357 0.65 -9.49 -1.35
C VAL A 357 0.10 -9.97 -2.70
N LEU A 358 -0.41 -9.07 -3.54
CA LEU A 358 -0.92 -9.44 -4.87
C LEU A 358 0.18 -9.99 -5.78
N LEU A 359 1.38 -9.41 -5.75
CA LEU A 359 2.53 -9.90 -6.52
C LEU A 359 2.96 -11.30 -6.06
N LEU A 360 3.07 -11.50 -4.74
CA LEU A 360 3.39 -12.82 -4.17
C LEU A 360 2.31 -13.85 -4.45
N LEU A 361 1.03 -13.45 -4.40
CA LEU A 361 -0.09 -14.32 -4.73
C LEU A 361 -0.03 -14.75 -6.19
N GLY A 362 0.19 -13.83 -7.13
CA GLY A 362 0.37 -14.19 -8.53
C GLY A 362 1.57 -15.09 -8.77
N LEU A 363 2.73 -14.79 -8.14
CA LEU A 363 3.92 -15.65 -8.19
C LEU A 363 3.63 -17.07 -7.66
N SER A 364 2.80 -17.20 -6.62
CA SER A 364 2.45 -18.51 -6.06
C SER A 364 1.64 -19.37 -7.05
N GLN A 365 0.79 -18.77 -7.88
CA GLN A 365 -0.02 -19.49 -8.88
C GLN A 365 0.82 -20.00 -10.05
N MET A 366 1.91 -19.31 -10.39
CA MET A 366 2.76 -19.67 -11.53
C MET A 366 3.54 -20.97 -11.32
N LYS A 367 3.78 -21.38 -10.06
CA LYS A 367 4.51 -22.62 -9.73
C LYS A 367 3.70 -23.88 -10.07
N GLY A 368 2.37 -23.78 -10.22
CA GLY A 368 1.51 -24.90 -10.59
C GLY A 368 1.57 -25.30 -12.07
N GLY A 369 2.29 -24.55 -12.91
CA GLY A 369 2.36 -24.75 -14.37
C GLY A 369 3.64 -25.41 -14.86
N THR A 370 4.54 -25.89 -13.99
CA THR A 370 5.58 -26.82 -14.45
C THR A 370 4.87 -28.09 -14.90
N PRO A 371 5.01 -28.54 -16.16
CA PRO A 371 4.55 -29.86 -16.53
C PRO A 371 5.25 -30.82 -15.60
N GLU A 372 4.50 -31.51 -14.73
CA GLU A 372 5.03 -32.71 -14.11
C GLU A 372 5.56 -33.58 -15.25
N GLU A 373 6.86 -33.84 -15.24
CA GLU A 373 7.48 -34.77 -16.16
C GLU A 373 6.69 -36.09 -16.11
N PRO A 374 6.10 -36.55 -17.22
CA PRO A 374 5.34 -37.81 -17.28
C PRO A 374 6.16 -39.02 -16.80
N TRP A 375 7.49 -38.91 -16.86
CA TRP A 375 8.44 -39.95 -16.50
C TRP A 375 8.43 -40.30 -15.00
N ARG A 376 8.06 -39.37 -14.11
CA ARG A 376 8.06 -39.65 -12.65
C ARG A 376 6.88 -40.55 -12.20
N LYS A 377 5.85 -40.72 -13.03
CA LYS A 377 4.72 -41.63 -12.73
C LYS A 377 4.92 -43.06 -13.25
N ASN A 378 5.84 -43.28 -14.19
CA ASN A 378 6.09 -44.61 -14.75
C ASN A 378 7.07 -45.43 -13.91
N PHE A 379 8.09 -44.81 -13.31
CA PHE A 379 9.04 -45.52 -12.45
C PHE A 379 8.42 -46.12 -11.18
N SER A 380 7.30 -45.59 -10.67
CA SER A 380 6.65 -46.15 -9.48
C SER A 380 5.76 -47.37 -9.77
N LYS A 381 5.42 -47.65 -11.03
CA LYS A 381 4.60 -48.80 -11.40
C LYS A 381 5.44 -49.97 -11.90
N GLU A 382 6.50 -49.72 -12.67
CA GLU A 382 7.37 -50.79 -13.18
C GLU A 382 8.23 -51.43 -12.08
N ASP A 383 8.66 -50.69 -11.06
CA ASP A 383 9.44 -51.27 -9.93
C ASP A 383 8.58 -52.10 -8.94
N ARG A 384 7.25 -52.14 -9.10
CA ARG A 384 6.35 -52.96 -8.26
C ARG A 384 5.96 -54.31 -8.88
N GLU A 385 6.29 -54.54 -10.15
CA GLU A 385 5.97 -55.80 -10.83
C GLU A 385 7.19 -56.76 -10.93
N GLU A 386 8.39 -56.34 -10.51
CA GLU A 386 9.58 -57.22 -10.42
C GLU A 386 9.83 -57.85 -9.02
N LEU A 387 8.87 -57.76 -8.10
CA LEU A 387 8.95 -58.38 -6.76
C LEU A 387 7.74 -59.28 -6.42
N VAL A 388 7.24 -60.03 -7.41
CA VAL A 388 6.32 -61.17 -7.20
C VAL A 388 7.01 -62.47 -7.57
#